data_AF-A0A960BV12-F1
#
_entry.id   AF-A0A960BV12-F1
#
_cell.length_a   1.000
_cell.length_b   1.000
_cell.length_c   1.000
_cell.angle_alpha   90.00
_cell.angle_beta   90.00
_cell.angle_gamma   90.00
#
_symmetry.space_group_name_H-M   'P 1'
#
loop_
_entity.id
_entity.type
_entity.pdbx_description
1 polymer ?
#
loop_
_entity_poly.entity_id
_entity_poly.type
_entity_poly.pdbx_seq_one_letter_code
_entity_poly.pdbx_strand_id
1 'polypeptide(L)'
;RLWDELSLLDRPVEQALTAHEREVEVWVNVLRNEGLLSPTETPSPTQITVAMHRLMSRAPSRLLCLSLVDGVGDLRTQNQPGTDQEYPNWCVPLTDSEGRAVLIEELMDSSLLRTLVRSLSR
;
A
#
# COMPACT_ATOMS: atom_id res chain seq x y z
N ARG A 1 10.73 -2.14 9.38
CA ARG A 1 11.91 -1.27 9.49
C ARG A 1 11.58 -0.05 10.33
N LEU A 2 10.66 0.83 9.91
CA LEU A 2 10.24 2.00 10.70
C LEU A 2 9.93 1.70 12.18
N TRP A 3 9.11 0.67 12.47
CA TRP A 3 8.79 0.33 13.87
C TRP A 3 9.99 -0.17 14.67
N ASP A 4 10.97 -0.81 14.03
CA ASP A 4 12.20 -1.27 14.67
C ASP A 4 13.11 -0.07 15.00
N GLU A 5 13.27 0.83 14.03
CA GLU A 5 14.03 2.08 14.16
C GLU A 5 13.47 2.98 15.28
N LEU A 6 12.16 2.94 15.48
CA LEU A 6 11.46 3.69 16.52
C LEU A 6 11.27 2.90 17.83
N SER A 7 11.84 1.69 17.94
CA SER A 7 11.72 0.83 19.12
C SER A 7 10.26 0.53 19.53
N LEU A 8 9.38 0.39 18.55
CA LEU A 8 7.94 0.12 18.72
C LEU A 8 7.58 -1.36 18.59
N LEU A 9 8.53 -2.23 18.23
CA LEU A 9 8.27 -3.66 18.11
C LEU A 9 8.19 -4.32 19.50
N ASP A 10 7.16 -5.16 19.67
CA ASP A 10 6.93 -6.00 20.85
C ASP A 10 7.75 -7.30 20.83
N ARG A 11 8.42 -7.57 19.72
CA ARG A 11 9.17 -8.80 19.41
C ARG A 11 10.40 -8.49 18.57
N PRO A 12 11.39 -9.40 18.49
CA PRO A 12 12.53 -9.22 17.61
C PRO A 12 12.14 -8.96 16.14
N VAL A 13 12.89 -8.08 15.46
CA VAL A 13 12.60 -7.67 14.09
C VAL A 13 12.46 -8.84 13.10
N GLU A 14 13.29 -9.87 13.24
CA GLU A 14 13.24 -11.06 12.39
C GLU A 14 11.90 -11.82 12.52
N GLN A 15 11.36 -11.91 13.73
CA GLN A 15 10.06 -12.55 13.98
C GLN A 15 8.92 -11.69 13.42
N ALA A 16 9.01 -10.37 13.55
CA ALA A 16 8.03 -9.44 12.98
C ALA A 16 8.00 -9.50 11.44
N LEU A 17 9.17 -9.54 10.79
CA LEU A 17 9.28 -9.68 9.34
C LEU A 17 8.70 -11.01 8.85
N THR A 18 9.06 -12.11 9.52
CA THR A 18 8.52 -13.44 9.19
C THR A 18 6.99 -13.49 9.32
N ALA A 19 6.42 -12.85 10.35
CA ALA A 19 4.98 -12.77 10.53
C ALA A 19 4.31 -11.93 9.43
N HIS A 20 4.90 -10.78 9.09
CA HIS A 20 4.42 -9.92 8.00
C HIS A 20 4.43 -10.62 6.64
N GLU A 21 5.50 -11.37 6.31
CA GLU A 21 5.59 -12.15 5.08
C GLU A 21 4.45 -13.18 4.97
N ARG A 22 4.11 -13.84 6.08
CA ARG A 22 2.97 -14.79 6.11
C ARG A 22 1.63 -14.09 5.90
N GLU A 23 1.42 -12.92 6.50
CA GLU A 23 0.20 -12.13 6.29
C GLU A 23 0.05 -11.69 4.82
N VAL A 24 1.15 -11.24 4.20
CA VAL A 24 1.19 -10.90 2.78
C VAL A 24 0.87 -12.12 1.92
N GLU A 25 1.45 -13.28 2.22
CA GLU A 25 1.19 -14.53 1.50
C GLU A 25 -0.29 -14.95 1.57
N VAL A 26 -0.93 -14.80 2.74
CA VAL A 26 -2.37 -15.05 2.90
C VAL A 26 -3.17 -14.20 1.93
N TRP A 27 -2.90 -12.89 1.86
CA TRP A 27 -3.60 -12.00 0.92
C TRP A 27 -3.29 -12.31 -0.54
N VAL A 28 -2.04 -12.62 -0.89
CA VAL A 28 -1.67 -13.04 -2.25
C VAL A 28 -2.46 -14.28 -2.67
N ASN A 29 -2.63 -15.25 -1.78
CA ASN A 29 -3.42 -16.45 -2.05
C ASN A 29 -4.91 -16.14 -2.24
N VAL A 30 -5.49 -15.24 -1.45
CA VAL A 30 -6.87 -14.75 -1.67
C VAL A 30 -6.99 -14.12 -3.06
N LEU A 31 -6.07 -13.23 -3.43
CA LEU A 31 -6.09 -12.56 -4.73
C LEU A 31 -5.92 -13.53 -5.91
N ARG A 32 -5.13 -14.60 -5.75
CA ARG A 32 -5.02 -15.68 -6.74
C ARG A 32 -6.32 -16.47 -6.89
N ASN A 33 -6.94 -16.85 -5.77
CA ASN A 33 -8.20 -17.58 -5.78
C ASN A 33 -9.33 -16.75 -6.42
N GLU A 34 -9.30 -15.43 -6.26
CA GLU A 34 -10.23 -14.49 -6.88
C GLU A 34 -9.92 -14.20 -8.37
N GLY A 35 -8.87 -14.82 -8.93
CA GLY A 35 -8.43 -14.64 -10.31
C GLY A 35 -7.83 -13.26 -10.61
N LEU A 36 -7.37 -12.54 -9.57
CA LEU A 36 -6.84 -11.17 -9.68
C LEU A 36 -5.32 -11.13 -9.81
N LEU A 37 -4.64 -12.23 -9.48
CA LEU A 37 -3.21 -12.43 -9.66
C LEU A 37 -2.92 -13.77 -10.37
N SER A 38 -1.75 -13.86 -10.98
CA SER A 38 -1.24 -15.08 -11.60
C SER A 38 -1.09 -16.21 -10.56
N PRO A 39 -1.52 -17.44 -10.86
CA PRO A 39 -1.45 -18.55 -9.92
C PRO A 39 -0.01 -19.04 -9.68
N THR A 40 0.92 -18.75 -10.59
CA THR A 40 2.28 -19.30 -10.58
C THR A 40 3.37 -18.25 -10.46
N GLU A 41 3.12 -17.02 -10.89
CA GLU A 41 4.13 -15.96 -10.84
C GLU A 41 4.15 -15.28 -9.47
N THR A 42 5.34 -14.86 -9.05
CA THR A 42 5.51 -13.99 -7.88
C THR A 42 5.10 -12.56 -8.26
N PRO A 43 4.05 -12.00 -7.64
CA PRO A 43 3.57 -10.67 -7.98
C PRO A 43 4.50 -9.58 -7.42
N SER A 44 4.63 -8.46 -8.14
CA SER A 44 5.26 -7.25 -7.60
C SER A 44 4.34 -6.56 -6.59
N PRO A 45 4.88 -5.72 -5.68
CA PRO A 45 4.06 -4.92 -4.76
C PRO A 45 2.98 -4.10 -5.47
N THR A 46 3.31 -3.48 -6.60
CA THR A 46 2.34 -2.73 -7.42
C THR A 46 1.22 -3.63 -7.96
N GLN A 47 1.53 -4.85 -8.40
CA GLN A 47 0.50 -5.80 -8.84
C GLN A 47 -0.42 -6.21 -7.70
N ILE A 48 0.13 -6.43 -6.49
CA ILE A 48 -0.66 -6.70 -5.28
C ILE A 48 -1.57 -5.51 -4.98
N THR A 49 -1.07 -4.28 -4.95
CA THR A 49 -1.86 -3.06 -4.71
C THR A 49 -3.02 -2.90 -5.69
N VAL A 50 -2.76 -3.10 -6.99
CA VAL A 50 -3.81 -3.05 -8.03
C VAL A 50 -4.85 -4.15 -7.82
N ALA A 51 -4.41 -5.38 -7.52
CA ALA A 51 -5.31 -6.51 -7.29
C ALA A 51 -6.17 -6.29 -6.03
N MET A 52 -5.63 -5.73 -4.96
CA MET A 52 -6.40 -5.35 -3.76
C MET A 52 -7.51 -4.34 -4.08
N HIS A 53 -7.21 -3.31 -4.88
CA HIS A 53 -8.22 -2.34 -5.31
C HIS A 53 -9.31 -2.99 -6.18
N ARG A 54 -8.96 -3.92 -7.06
CA ARG A 54 -9.94 -4.71 -7.85
C ARG A 54 -10.79 -5.61 -6.98
N LEU A 55 -10.22 -6.19 -5.91
CA LEU A 55 -10.99 -6.98 -4.96
C LEU A 55 -11.98 -6.10 -4.21
N MET A 56 -11.55 -4.92 -3.75
CA MET A 56 -12.41 -3.96 -3.06
C MET A 56 -13.58 -3.49 -3.92
N SER A 57 -13.41 -3.34 -5.24
CA SER A 57 -14.51 -2.91 -6.13
C SER A 57 -15.63 -3.94 -6.26
N ARG A 58 -15.35 -5.22 -5.97
CA ARG A 58 -16.35 -6.30 -5.90
C ARG A 58 -17.21 -6.25 -4.62
N ALA A 59 -16.80 -5.53 -3.58
CA ALA A 59 -17.57 -5.44 -2.36
C ALA A 59 -18.90 -4.69 -2.58
N PRO A 60 -20.00 -5.09 -1.90
CA PRO A 60 -21.30 -4.42 -1.98
C PRO A 60 -21.34 -3.07 -1.21
N SER A 61 -20.18 -2.44 -1.02
CA SER A 61 -20.03 -1.16 -0.33
C SER A 61 -20.67 -0.03 -1.14
N ARG A 62 -21.34 0.89 -0.44
CA ARG A 62 -21.93 2.10 -1.05
C ARG A 62 -20.88 3.13 -1.48
N LEU A 63 -19.74 3.15 -0.78
CA LEU A 63 -18.63 4.03 -1.03
C LEU A 63 -17.34 3.21 -1.09
N LEU A 64 -16.49 3.55 -2.05
CA LEU A 64 -15.13 3.05 -2.17
C LEU A 64 -14.18 4.24 -2.04
N CYS A 65 -13.12 4.07 -1.27
CA CYS A 65 -12.10 5.09 -1.08
C CYS A 65 -10.78 4.56 -1.65
N LEU A 66 -10.09 5.43 -2.37
CA LEU A 66 -8.74 5.20 -2.87
C LEU A 66 -7.82 6.18 -2.14
N SER A 67 -6.72 5.66 -1.59
CA SER A 67 -5.71 6.53 -1.00
C SER A 67 -4.78 7.06 -2.09
N LEU A 68 -4.54 8.37 -2.11
CA LEU A 68 -3.66 8.98 -3.12
C LEU A 68 -2.22 8.45 -3.06
N VAL A 69 -1.74 8.07 -1.86
CA VAL A 69 -0.42 7.47 -1.65
C VAL A 69 -0.25 6.19 -2.47
N ASP A 70 -1.29 5.36 -2.58
CA ASP A 70 -1.25 4.14 -3.39
C ASP A 70 -1.17 4.46 -4.88
N GLY A 71 -1.81 5.56 -5.31
CA GLY A 71 -1.82 6.02 -6.69
C GLY A 71 -0.50 6.59 -7.19
N VAL A 72 0.35 7.06 -6.27
CA VAL A 72 1.70 7.58 -6.59
C VAL A 72 2.82 6.63 -6.15
N GLY A 73 2.48 5.59 -5.39
CA GLY A 73 3.44 4.62 -4.86
C GLY A 73 4.22 5.12 -3.65
N ASP A 74 3.69 6.07 -2.89
CA ASP A 74 4.34 6.57 -1.68
C ASP A 74 4.47 5.45 -0.64
N LEU A 75 5.66 5.28 -0.10
CA LEU A 75 5.98 4.24 0.87
C LEU A 75 6.02 4.76 2.31
N ARG A 76 5.91 6.07 2.53
CA ARG A 76 6.05 6.70 3.84
C ARG A 76 4.67 6.90 4.48
N THR A 77 4.51 6.43 5.71
CA THR A 77 3.27 6.66 6.47
C THR A 77 3.12 8.13 6.86
N GLN A 78 1.91 8.67 6.85
CA GLN A 78 1.70 10.04 7.34
C GLN A 78 1.78 10.12 8.88
N ASN A 79 1.43 9.02 9.56
CA ASN A 79 1.36 8.97 11.01
C ASN A 79 1.87 7.62 11.50
N GLN A 80 2.68 7.65 12.55
CA GLN A 80 3.14 6.50 13.28
C GLN A 80 2.56 6.57 14.71
N PRO A 81 1.45 5.87 14.99
CA PRO A 81 0.87 5.84 16.33
C PRO A 81 1.91 5.42 17.38
N GLY A 82 1.83 6.05 18.56
CA GLY A 82 2.78 5.82 19.64
C GLY A 82 4.05 6.66 19.57
N THR A 83 4.08 7.71 18.74
CA THR A 83 5.19 8.68 18.64
C THR A 83 4.69 10.11 18.78
N ASP A 84 5.58 11.01 19.21
CA ASP A 84 5.42 12.46 19.24
C ASP A 84 6.50 13.13 18.36
N GLN A 85 7.74 13.18 18.85
CA GLN A 85 8.87 13.84 18.16
C GLN A 85 9.78 12.84 17.43
N GLU A 86 9.57 11.54 17.61
CA GLU A 86 10.41 10.48 17.02
C GLU A 86 10.14 10.30 15.52
N TYR A 87 8.95 10.67 15.05
CA TYR A 87 8.56 10.65 13.65
C TYR A 87 7.88 11.98 13.27
N PRO A 88 8.12 12.54 12.07
CA PRO A 88 7.48 13.77 11.61
C PRO A 88 6.00 13.54 11.23
N ASN A 89 5.19 13.12 12.20
CA ASN A 89 3.78 12.87 12.03
C ASN A 89 3.09 14.09 11.43
N TRP A 90 2.19 13.86 10.48
CA TRP A 90 1.37 14.90 9.81
C TRP A 90 2.16 15.94 9.02
N CYS A 91 3.47 15.71 8.84
CA CYS A 91 4.39 16.59 8.12
C CYS A 91 5.04 15.88 6.92
N VAL A 92 4.59 14.68 6.55
CA VAL A 92 5.15 13.91 5.44
C VAL A 92 4.52 14.37 4.12
N PRO A 93 5.30 14.93 3.17
CA PRO A 93 4.77 15.35 1.88
C PRO A 93 4.48 14.13 1.00
N LEU A 94 3.52 14.26 0.08
CA LEU A 94 3.23 13.23 -0.91
C LEU A 94 4.42 13.04 -1.87
N THR A 95 4.90 11.81 -1.99
CA THR A 95 6.02 11.43 -2.85
C THR A 95 5.72 10.22 -3.70
N ASP A 96 6.46 10.05 -4.79
CA ASP A 96 6.45 8.82 -5.57
C ASP A 96 7.25 7.70 -4.86
N SER A 97 7.32 6.53 -5.50
CA SER A 97 8.07 5.37 -4.98
C SER A 97 9.58 5.59 -4.83
N GLU A 98 10.13 6.63 -5.45
CA GLU A 98 11.54 7.02 -5.35
C GLU A 98 11.75 8.15 -4.32
N GLY A 99 10.68 8.61 -3.65
CA GLY A 99 10.74 9.66 -2.65
C GLY A 99 10.77 11.09 -3.25
N ARG A 100 10.47 11.26 -4.54
CA ARG A 100 10.35 12.59 -5.16
C ARG A 100 8.97 13.16 -4.89
N ALA A 101 8.90 14.45 -4.56
CA ALA A 101 7.63 15.12 -4.32
C ALA A 101 6.73 15.06 -5.55
N VAL A 102 5.44 14.78 -5.34
CA VAL A 102 4.44 14.72 -6.42
C VAL A 102 3.51 15.92 -6.28
N LEU A 103 3.47 16.76 -7.32
CA LEU A 103 2.57 17.90 -7.43
C LEU A 103 1.19 17.48 -7.94
N ILE A 104 0.18 18.32 -7.72
CA ILE A 104 -1.19 18.05 -8.13
C ILE A 104 -1.28 17.90 -9.66
N GLU A 105 -0.54 18.73 -10.39
CA GLU A 105 -0.47 18.73 -11.85
C GLU A 105 0.07 17.39 -12.39
N GLU A 106 0.97 16.74 -11.65
CA GLU A 106 1.60 15.48 -12.04
C GLU A 106 0.72 14.26 -11.73
N LEU A 107 -0.26 14.39 -10.83
CA LEU A 107 -1.18 13.29 -10.48
C LEU A 107 -1.91 12.77 -11.72
N MET A 108 -2.28 13.67 -12.63
CA MET A 108 -2.97 13.30 -13.85
C MET A 108 -2.10 12.42 -14.75
N ASP A 109 -0.78 12.49 -14.66
CA ASP A 109 0.12 11.70 -15.51
C ASP A 109 0.52 10.35 -14.89
N SER A 110 0.17 10.10 -13.62
CA SER A 110 0.42 8.83 -12.96
C SER A 110 -0.35 7.68 -13.63
N SER A 111 0.41 6.80 -14.30
CA SER A 111 -0.12 5.57 -14.90
C SER A 111 -0.70 4.62 -13.85
N LEU A 112 -0.11 4.60 -12.65
CA LEU A 112 -0.59 3.81 -11.52
C LEU A 112 -1.93 4.33 -11.01
N LEU A 113 -2.05 5.63 -10.73
CA LEU A 113 -3.30 6.24 -10.28
C LEU A 113 -4.42 5.99 -11.30
N ARG A 114 -4.15 6.21 -12.60
CA ARG A 114 -5.13 5.90 -13.66
C ARG A 114 -5.56 4.43 -13.65
N THR A 115 -4.63 3.51 -13.39
CA THR A 115 -4.92 2.08 -13.30
C THR A 115 -5.78 1.73 -12.10
N LEU A 116 -5.51 2.34 -10.94
CA LEU A 116 -6.30 2.13 -9.72
C LEU A 116 -7.71 2.72 -9.86
N VAL A 117 -7.85 3.93 -10.40
CA VAL A 117 -9.16 4.55 -10.66
C VAL A 117 -10.01 3.68 -11.59
N ARG A 118 -9.43 3.16 -12.68
CA ARG A 118 -10.12 2.20 -13.57
C ARG A 118 -10.51 0.91 -12.85
N SER A 119 -9.69 0.44 -11.92
CA SER A 119 -9.97 -0.79 -11.15
C SER A 119 -11.17 -0.65 -10.20
N LEU A 120 -11.52 0.59 -9.81
CA LEU A 120 -12.67 0.91 -8.97
C LEU A 120 -13.92 1.32 -9.76
N SER A 121 -13.77 1.63 -11.05
CA SER A 121 -14.88 2.01 -11.92
C SER A 121 -15.70 0.76 -12.28
N ARG A 122 -17.00 0.78 -11.96
CA ARG A 122 -17.95 -0.30 -12.28
C ARG A 122 -18.48 -0.18 -13.70
#